data_AF-A0AA43A7L6-F1
#
_entry.id   AF-A0AA43A7L6-F1
#
_cell.length_a   1.000
_cell.length_b   1.000
_cell.length_c   1.000
_cell.angle_alpha   90.00
_cell.angle_beta   90.00
_cell.angle_gamma   90.00
#
_symmetry.space_group_name_H-M   'P 1'
#
loop_
_entity.id
_entity.type
_entity.pdbx_description
1 polymer ?
#
loop_
_entity_poly.entity_id
_entity_poly.type
_entity_poly.pdbx_seq_one_letter_code
_entity_poly.pdbx_strand_id
1 'polypeptide(L)'
;MIEFVCPWAFLLLPLPYLAHRIFPPALAAEEAALWVPSLQPFVDNRHQRSRRRWPWWLLIPMLFCWLLLVTATAQPQWLGEPLELPVSGRDLVMAVDLSGSMKTADFILEGETVDRLTALKKVAVEFIRRRQGDRIGLILFADQAYVQTPLTFDRQTVE
;
A
#
# COMPACT_ATOMS: atom_id res chain seq x y z
N MET A 1 -8.96 1.37 9.00
CA MET A 1 -8.63 2.40 10.01
C MET A 1 -7.94 3.58 9.33
N ILE A 2 -8.17 4.82 9.79
CA ILE A 2 -7.42 5.97 9.25
C ILE A 2 -6.03 5.93 9.87
N GLU A 3 -5.01 5.73 9.04
CA GLU A 3 -3.61 5.88 9.46
C GLU A 3 -2.97 7.02 8.67
N PHE A 4 -1.98 7.65 9.30
CA PHE A 4 -1.16 8.67 8.68
C PHE A 4 0.18 8.04 8.32
N VAL A 5 0.54 8.07 7.04
CA VAL A 5 1.84 7.54 6.58
C VAL A 5 2.99 8.39 7.11
N CYS A 6 2.78 9.71 7.20
CA CYS A 6 3.79 10.67 7.62
C CYS A 6 3.30 11.48 8.83
N PRO A 7 3.18 10.89 10.04
CA PRO A 7 2.73 11.62 11.23
C PRO A 7 3.66 12.79 11.59
N TRP A 8 4.93 12.71 11.20
CA TRP A 8 5.92 13.77 11.38
C TRP A 8 5.58 15.07 10.66
N ALA A 9 4.69 15.05 9.65
CA ALA A 9 4.22 16.26 8.98
C ALA A 9 3.56 17.25 9.96
N PHE A 10 2.97 16.77 11.06
CA PHE A 10 2.41 17.62 12.10
C PHE A 10 3.45 18.49 12.83
N LEU A 11 4.74 18.19 12.72
CA LEU A 11 5.81 19.08 13.19
C LEU A 11 5.87 20.41 12.43
N LEU A 12 5.18 20.53 11.30
CA LEU A 12 5.04 21.80 10.55
C LEU A 12 3.95 22.71 11.13
N LEU A 13 3.06 22.22 12.00
CA LEU A 13 2.03 23.06 12.64
C LEU A 13 2.54 24.36 13.28
N PRO A 14 3.67 24.40 14.03
CA PRO A 14 4.18 25.63 14.62
C PRO A 14 4.84 26.59 13.62
N LEU A 15 5.04 26.19 12.35
CA LEU A 15 5.82 26.95 11.38
C LEU A 15 5.25 28.36 11.10
N PRO A 16 3.93 28.58 10.92
CA PRO A 16 3.38 29.93 10.72
C PRO A 16 3.61 30.85 11.93
N TYR A 17 3.53 30.30 13.16
CA TYR A 17 3.78 31.05 14.38
C TYR A 17 5.25 31.43 14.52
N LEU A 18 6.16 30.48 14.27
CA LEU A 18 7.61 30.72 14.26
C LEU A 18 8.00 31.73 13.19
N ALA A 19 7.44 31.60 11.99
CA ALA A 19 7.67 32.54 10.89
C ALA A 19 7.21 33.96 11.27
N HIS A 20 6.04 34.09 11.91
CA HIS A 20 5.57 35.39 12.40
C HIS A 20 6.48 36.01 13.47
N ARG A 21 7.14 35.19 14.29
CA ARG A 21 8.05 35.65 15.35
C ARG A 21 9.43 36.03 14.84
N ILE A 22 9.95 35.28 13.86
CA ILE A 22 11.34 35.40 13.39
C ILE A 22 11.44 36.41 12.24
N PHE A 23 10.50 36.38 11.30
CA PHE A 23 10.59 37.25 10.12
C PHE A 23 10.06 38.64 10.43
N PRO A 24 10.78 39.70 10.01
CA PRO A 24 10.24 41.05 10.09
C PRO A 24 8.95 41.13 9.25
N PRO A 25 8.01 41.99 9.63
CA PRO A 25 6.83 42.26 8.82
C PRO A 25 7.28 42.58 7.39
N ALA A 26 6.61 42.01 6.39
CA ALA A 26 6.84 42.39 5.01
C ALA A 26 6.75 43.92 4.94
N LEU A 27 7.86 44.56 4.57
CA LEU A 27 7.87 45.99 4.30
C LEU A 27 6.80 46.19 3.22
N ALA A 28 5.86 47.11 3.47
CA ALA A 28 4.87 47.47 2.47
C ALA A 28 5.63 47.70 1.16
N ALA A 29 5.21 47.03 0.09
CA ALA A 29 5.81 47.21 -1.23
C ALA A 29 5.99 48.70 -1.43
N GLU A 30 7.25 49.14 -1.63
CA GLU A 30 7.53 50.54 -1.93
C GLU A 30 6.67 50.88 -3.15
N GLU A 31 5.65 51.70 -2.92
CA GLU A 31 4.84 52.24 -4.01
C GLU A 31 5.80 52.84 -5.02
N ALA A 32 5.55 52.57 -6.30
CA ALA A 32 6.45 52.88 -7.41
C ALA A 32 7.13 54.23 -7.22
N ALA A 33 8.45 54.22 -7.07
CA ALA A 33 9.23 55.42 -6.79
C ALA A 33 9.08 56.39 -7.96
N LEU A 34 8.33 57.47 -7.75
CA LEU A 34 8.25 58.59 -8.69
C LEU A 34 9.56 59.36 -8.60
N TRP A 35 10.28 59.47 -9.72
CA TRP A 35 11.46 60.30 -9.79
C TRP A 35 11.05 61.77 -9.71
N VAL A 36 11.50 62.46 -8.67
CA VAL A 36 11.26 63.90 -8.48
C VAL A 36 12.60 64.64 -8.36
N PRO A 37 12.76 65.80 -9.03
CA PRO A 37 14.03 66.54 -9.05
C PRO A 37 14.48 67.11 -7.70
N SER A 38 13.58 67.31 -6.74
CA SER A 38 13.94 67.80 -5.40
C SER A 38 13.18 67.07 -4.29
N LEU A 39 13.92 66.65 -3.27
CA LEU A 39 13.39 65.97 -2.07
C LEU A 39 13.07 66.95 -0.93
N GLN A 40 13.42 68.23 -1.07
CA GLN A 40 13.25 69.26 -0.03
C GLN A 40 11.82 69.39 0.52
N PRO A 41 10.74 69.32 -0.30
CA PRO A 41 9.37 69.38 0.22
C PRO A 41 8.93 68.12 0.98
N PHE A 42 9.69 67.02 0.89
CA PHE A 42 9.32 65.71 1.42
C PHE A 42 10.15 65.29 2.65
N VAL A 43 11.11 66.11 3.09
CA VAL A 43 12.00 65.80 4.24
C VAL A 43 11.24 65.74 5.57
N ASP A 44 10.14 66.49 5.71
CA ASP A 44 9.32 66.49 6.93
C ASP A 44 8.29 65.36 6.99
N ASN A 45 7.95 64.76 5.85
CA ASN A 45 7.13 63.57 5.80
C ASN A 45 8.04 62.34 5.96
N ARG A 46 8.49 62.09 7.20
CA ARG A 46 8.85 60.73 7.59
C ARG A 46 7.61 59.88 7.36
N HIS A 47 7.49 59.27 6.19
CA HIS A 47 6.43 58.31 5.91
C HIS A 47 6.48 57.28 7.03
N GLN A 48 5.52 57.40 7.95
CA GLN A 48 5.21 56.37 8.93
C GLN A 48 4.96 55.16 8.06
N ARG A 49 5.93 54.24 8.01
CA ARG A 49 5.76 52.94 7.37
C ARG A 49 4.51 52.36 7.99
N SER A 50 3.38 52.53 7.29
CA SER A 50 2.11 52.03 7.73
C SER A 50 2.28 50.53 7.67
N ARG A 51 2.59 49.95 8.84
CA ARG A 51 2.53 48.53 9.05
C ARG A 51 1.09 48.19 8.75
N ARG A 52 0.81 47.77 7.51
CA ARG A 52 -0.51 47.38 7.06
C ARG A 52 -0.93 46.24 7.97
N ARG A 53 -1.67 46.56 9.03
CA ARG A 53 -2.12 45.60 10.02
C ARG A 53 -3.16 44.76 9.30
N TRP A 54 -2.77 43.56 8.91
CA TRP A 54 -3.73 42.61 8.39
C TRP A 54 -4.83 42.44 9.42
N PRO A 55 -6.10 42.59 9.01
CA PRO A 55 -7.18 42.46 9.94
C PRO A 55 -7.23 41.02 10.44
N TRP A 56 -7.39 40.87 11.74
CA TRP A 56 -7.42 39.60 12.47
C TRP A 56 -8.40 38.56 11.88
N TRP A 57 -9.48 38.99 11.20
CA TRP A 57 -10.44 38.11 10.54
C TRP A 57 -9.88 37.35 9.33
N LEU A 58 -8.79 37.84 8.70
CA LEU A 58 -8.09 37.12 7.61
C LEU A 58 -7.15 36.03 8.13
N LEU A 59 -6.82 36.00 9.42
CA LEU A 59 -5.95 34.97 10.00
C LEU A 59 -6.66 33.61 10.10
N ILE A 60 -7.97 33.62 10.35
CA ILE A 60 -8.79 32.40 10.48
C ILE A 60 -8.74 31.55 9.21
N PRO A 61 -9.07 32.07 8.01
CA PRO A 61 -9.00 31.27 6.78
C PRO A 61 -7.57 30.85 6.44
N MET A 62 -6.57 31.67 6.75
CA MET A 62 -5.17 31.33 6.50
C MET A 62 -4.71 30.14 7.37
N LEU A 63 -5.07 30.15 8.65
CA LEU A 63 -4.79 29.04 9.57
C LEU A 63 -5.54 27.76 9.15
N PHE A 64 -6.78 27.90 8.69
CA PHE A 64 -7.56 26.77 8.19
C PHE A 64 -6.92 26.14 6.94
N CYS A 65 -6.51 26.96 5.97
CA CYS A 65 -5.78 26.48 4.79
C CYS A 65 -4.46 25.80 5.18
N TRP A 66 -3.73 26.35 6.16
CA TRP A 66 -2.51 25.74 6.67
C TRP A 66 -2.77 24.36 7.29
N LEU A 67 -3.82 24.24 8.10
CA LEU A 67 -4.20 22.98 8.73
C LEU A 67 -4.53 21.92 7.67
N LEU A 68 -5.31 22.30 6.64
CA LEU A 68 -5.61 21.41 5.52
C LEU A 68 -4.35 20.94 4.79
N LEU A 69 -3.40 21.84 4.55
CA LEU A 69 -2.14 21.53 3.87
C LEU A 69 -1.29 20.56 4.71
N VAL A 70 -1.19 20.79 6.02
CA VAL A 70 -0.49 19.89 6.94
C VAL A 70 -1.17 18.52 6.99
N THR A 71 -2.51 18.47 7.05
CA THR A 71 -3.22 17.18 7.03
C THR A 71 -3.07 16.45 5.70
N ALA A 72 -3.06 17.16 4.56
CA ALA A 72 -2.85 16.55 3.25
C ALA A 72 -1.42 15.97 3.12
N THR A 73 -0.42 16.67 3.65
CA THR A 73 0.97 16.19 3.69
C THR A 73 1.20 15.03 4.65
N ALA A 74 0.40 14.92 5.72
CA ALA A 74 0.40 13.75 6.60
C ALA A 74 -0.14 12.47 5.93
N GLN A 75 -0.74 12.60 4.73
CA GLN A 75 -1.25 11.53 3.88
C GLN A 75 -2.19 10.58 4.65
N PRO A 76 -3.42 11.04 4.98
CA PRO A 76 -4.42 10.19 5.61
C PRO A 76 -4.84 9.10 4.64
N GLN A 77 -4.59 7.85 5.01
CA GLN A 77 -4.97 6.70 4.23
C GLN A 77 -6.02 5.89 4.99
N TRP A 78 -7.04 5.43 4.26
CA TRP A 78 -7.97 4.45 4.76
C TRP A 78 -7.39 3.07 4.48
N LEU A 79 -6.72 2.47 5.47
CA LEU A 79 -6.26 1.09 5.34
C LEU A 79 -7.45 0.16 5.57
N GLY A 80 -7.69 -0.72 4.61
CA GLY A 80 -8.62 -1.85 4.74
C GLY A 80 -8.05 -2.94 5.63
N GLU A 81 -8.71 -4.09 5.64
CA GLU A 81 -8.18 -5.30 6.28
C GLU A 81 -6.78 -5.63 5.71
N PRO A 82 -5.82 -6.04 6.55
CA PRO A 82 -4.51 -6.49 6.08
C PRO A 82 -4.69 -7.59 5.03
N LEU A 83 -4.17 -7.38 3.83
CA LEU A 83 -4.12 -8.43 2.82
C LEU A 83 -3.02 -9.41 3.24
N GLU A 84 -3.40 -10.63 3.65
CA GLU A 84 -2.42 -11.69 3.88
C GLU A 84 -1.73 -12.00 2.55
N LEU A 85 -0.51 -11.49 2.36
CA LEU A 85 0.34 -11.90 1.24
C LEU A 85 0.65 -13.39 1.43
N PRO A 86 0.30 -14.27 0.48
CA PRO A 86 0.59 -15.69 0.62
C PRO A 86 2.10 -15.87 0.73
N VAL A 87 2.52 -16.34 1.89
CA VAL A 87 3.90 -16.59 2.28
C VAL A 87 4.49 -17.63 1.32
N SER A 88 5.65 -17.31 0.72
CA SER A 88 6.53 -18.16 -0.10
C SER A 88 6.04 -19.62 -0.33
N GLY A 89 5.12 -19.80 -1.27
CA GLY A 89 4.75 -21.11 -1.81
C GLY A 89 5.70 -21.57 -2.90
N ARG A 90 5.92 -22.88 -3.02
CA ARG A 90 6.54 -23.51 -4.19
C ARG A 90 5.50 -23.90 -5.23
N ASP A 91 5.91 -23.91 -6.49
CA ASP A 91 5.12 -24.50 -7.58
C ASP A 91 5.45 -25.98 -7.68
N LEU A 92 4.43 -26.83 -7.54
CA LEU A 92 4.57 -28.27 -7.61
C LEU A 92 3.64 -28.83 -8.67
N VAL A 93 4.17 -29.67 -9.56
CA VAL A 93 3.37 -30.39 -10.56
C VAL A 93 3.50 -31.89 -10.27
N MET A 94 2.37 -32.53 -10.02
CA MET A 94 2.28 -33.97 -9.82
C MET A 94 1.82 -34.64 -11.11
N ALA A 95 2.64 -35.55 -11.64
CA ALA A 95 2.27 -36.39 -12.78
C ALA A 95 1.86 -37.79 -12.28
N VAL A 96 0.63 -38.20 -12.57
CA VAL A 96 0.04 -39.47 -12.12
C VAL A 96 -0.23 -40.37 -13.33
N ASP A 97 0.28 -41.61 -13.26
CA ASP A 97 0.01 -42.64 -14.24
C ASP A 97 -1.43 -43.20 -14.07
N LEU A 98 -2.12 -43.41 -15.19
CA LEU A 98 -3.44 -44.05 -15.30
C LEU A 98 -3.40 -45.28 -16.23
N SER A 99 -2.21 -45.75 -16.62
CA SER A 99 -2.02 -46.92 -17.47
C SER A 99 -2.65 -48.18 -16.88
N GLY A 100 -2.83 -49.21 -17.72
CA GLY A 100 -3.41 -50.48 -17.29
C GLY A 100 -2.72 -51.12 -16.08
N SER A 101 -1.41 -50.85 -15.88
CA SER A 101 -0.64 -51.33 -14.73
C SER A 101 -1.16 -50.81 -13.39
N MET A 102 -1.83 -49.65 -13.39
CA MET A 102 -2.34 -49.01 -12.18
C MET A 102 -3.58 -49.69 -11.61
N LYS A 103 -4.21 -50.61 -12.36
CA LYS A 103 -5.31 -51.48 -11.90
C LYS A 103 -4.83 -52.74 -11.17
N THR A 104 -3.51 -52.96 -11.09
CA THR A 104 -2.95 -54.14 -10.40
C THR A 104 -3.23 -54.04 -8.91
N ALA A 105 -3.88 -55.06 -8.34
CA ALA A 105 -4.19 -55.14 -6.91
C ALA A 105 -3.04 -55.80 -6.14
N ASP A 106 -1.92 -55.07 -6.01
CA ASP A 106 -0.70 -55.54 -5.36
C ASP A 106 -0.25 -54.65 -4.18
N PHE A 107 -1.07 -53.69 -3.77
CA PHE A 107 -0.82 -52.83 -2.61
C PHE A 107 -1.71 -53.20 -1.44
N ILE A 108 -1.22 -53.03 -0.21
CA ILE A 108 -1.99 -53.24 1.01
C ILE A 108 -2.26 -51.88 1.65
N LEU A 109 -3.54 -51.58 1.87
CA LEU A 109 -4.00 -50.35 2.51
C LEU A 109 -4.98 -50.72 3.62
N GLU A 110 -4.67 -50.34 4.86
CA GLU A 110 -5.52 -50.63 6.03
C GLU A 110 -5.87 -52.13 6.21
N GLY A 111 -4.99 -53.02 5.73
CA GLY A 111 -5.18 -54.46 5.80
C GLY A 111 -5.93 -55.08 4.61
N GLU A 112 -6.40 -54.28 3.67
CA GLU A 112 -7.04 -54.74 2.43
C GLU A 112 -6.12 -54.60 1.22
N THR A 113 -6.20 -55.55 0.29
CA THR A 113 -5.49 -55.47 -0.98
C THR A 113 -6.24 -54.53 -1.94
N VAL A 114 -5.57 -53.47 -2.38
CA VAL A 114 -6.14 -52.44 -3.27
C VAL A 114 -5.30 -52.28 -4.52
N ASP A 115 -5.89 -51.68 -5.56
CA ASP A 115 -5.13 -51.31 -6.76
C ASP A 115 -4.16 -50.15 -6.50
N ARG A 116 -3.10 -50.08 -7.32
CA ARG A 116 -2.07 -49.04 -7.22
C ARG A 116 -2.65 -47.63 -7.31
N LEU A 117 -3.65 -47.41 -8.15
CA LEU A 117 -4.29 -46.09 -8.30
C LEU A 117 -4.98 -45.64 -7.01
N THR A 118 -5.65 -46.56 -6.34
CA THR A 118 -6.36 -46.34 -5.08
C THR A 118 -5.37 -46.04 -3.96
N ALA A 119 -4.28 -46.81 -3.88
CA ALA A 119 -3.19 -46.53 -2.95
C ALA A 119 -2.54 -45.14 -3.21
N LEU A 120 -2.24 -44.83 -4.48
CA LEU A 120 -1.65 -43.55 -4.89
C LEU A 120 -2.55 -42.37 -4.54
N LYS A 121 -3.86 -42.45 -4.81
CA LYS A 121 -4.83 -41.40 -4.48
C LYS A 121 -4.77 -41.02 -2.99
N LYS A 122 -4.73 -42.01 -2.09
CA LYS A 122 -4.64 -41.74 -0.66
C LYS A 122 -3.37 -40.98 -0.28
N VAL A 123 -2.22 -41.41 -0.80
CA VAL A 123 -0.92 -40.76 -0.55
C VAL A 123 -0.89 -39.35 -1.15
N ALA A 124 -1.43 -39.18 -2.36
CA ALA A 124 -1.48 -37.90 -3.05
C ALA A 124 -2.35 -36.87 -2.30
N VAL A 125 -3.56 -37.27 -1.85
CA VAL A 125 -4.44 -36.41 -1.06
C VAL A 125 -3.78 -36.00 0.25
N GLU A 126 -3.15 -36.94 0.96
CA GLU A 126 -2.44 -36.62 2.20
C GLU A 126 -1.24 -35.69 1.96
N PHE A 127 -0.52 -35.90 0.87
CA PHE A 127 0.58 -35.03 0.45
C PHE A 127 0.09 -33.61 0.15
N ILE A 128 -0.99 -33.44 -0.62
CA ILE A 128 -1.59 -32.15 -0.99
C ILE A 128 -2.07 -31.40 0.27
N ARG A 129 -2.71 -32.10 1.21
CA ARG A 129 -3.20 -31.52 2.47
C ARG A 129 -2.11 -30.89 3.30
N ARG A 130 -0.93 -31.51 3.35
CA ARG A 130 0.22 -31.05 4.15
C ARG A 130 0.93 -29.84 3.52
N ARG A 131 0.69 -29.52 2.24
CA ARG A 131 1.35 -28.44 1.50
C ARG A 131 0.57 -27.12 1.55
N GLN A 132 0.53 -26.51 2.74
CA GLN A 132 -0.12 -25.21 2.92
C GLN A 132 0.72 -24.09 2.28
N GLY A 133 0.10 -23.30 1.40
CA GLY A 133 0.73 -22.15 0.74
C GLY A 133 1.38 -22.45 -0.62
N ASP A 134 1.62 -23.72 -0.96
CA ASP A 134 2.16 -24.13 -2.25
C ASP A 134 1.08 -24.11 -3.35
N ARG A 135 1.47 -23.82 -4.61
CA ARG A 135 0.61 -24.01 -5.78
C ARG A 135 0.79 -25.41 -6.33
N ILE A 136 -0.31 -26.11 -6.58
CA ILE A 136 -0.27 -27.50 -7.03
C ILE A 136 -0.97 -27.60 -8.39
N GLY A 137 -0.31 -28.28 -9.33
CA GLY A 137 -0.87 -28.71 -10.61
C GLY A 137 -0.88 -30.24 -10.69
N LEU A 138 -1.87 -30.78 -11.40
CA LEU A 138 -2.05 -32.22 -11.58
C LEU A 138 -2.11 -32.56 -13.06
N ILE A 139 -1.23 -33.47 -13.48
CA ILE A 139 -1.20 -34.04 -14.83
C ILE A 139 -1.49 -35.53 -14.70
N LEU A 140 -2.48 -36.00 -15.44
CA LEU A 140 -2.80 -37.42 -15.55
C LEU A 140 -2.23 -37.90 -16.88
N PHE A 141 -1.56 -39.06 -16.90
CA PHE A 141 -1.03 -39.60 -18.14
C PHE A 141 -1.31 -41.09 -18.27
N ALA A 142 -1.61 -41.53 -19.49
CA ALA A 142 -1.64 -42.93 -19.89
C ALA A 142 -1.09 -42.98 -21.33
N ASP A 143 -1.94 -43.29 -22.32
CA ASP A 143 -1.56 -43.19 -23.74
C ASP A 143 -1.28 -41.74 -24.17
N GLN A 144 -1.92 -40.78 -23.52
CA GLN A 144 -1.72 -39.34 -23.69
C GLN A 144 -1.70 -38.64 -22.33
N ALA A 145 -1.05 -37.48 -22.27
CA ALA A 145 -1.05 -36.62 -21.09
C ALA A 145 -2.22 -35.64 -21.12
N TYR A 146 -2.91 -35.51 -19.99
CA TYR A 146 -4.03 -34.60 -19.78
C TYR A 146 -3.76 -33.74 -18.54
N VAL A 147 -3.82 -32.42 -18.70
CA VAL A 147 -3.71 -31.48 -17.57
C VAL A 147 -5.05 -31.44 -16.86
N GLN A 148 -5.14 -32.12 -15.72
CA GLN A 148 -6.36 -32.17 -14.91
C GLN A 148 -6.59 -30.84 -14.20
N THR A 149 -5.53 -30.24 -13.66
CA THR A 149 -5.61 -28.95 -12.98
C THR A 149 -4.31 -28.17 -13.19
N PRO A 150 -4.37 -26.92 -13.71
CA PRO A 150 -3.20 -26.06 -13.77
C PRO A 150 -2.74 -25.67 -12.35
N LEU A 151 -1.56 -25.05 -12.22
CA LEU A 151 -1.06 -24.58 -10.92
C LEU A 151 -2.08 -23.67 -10.22
N THR A 152 -2.57 -24.11 -9.07
CA THR A 152 -3.58 -23.39 -8.28
C THR A 152 -3.26 -23.45 -6.78
N PHE A 153 -3.69 -22.42 -6.05
CA PHE A 153 -3.73 -22.43 -4.58
C PHE A 153 -4.97 -23.16 -4.04
N ASP A 154 -5.97 -23.38 -4.89
CA ASP A 154 -7.19 -24.10 -4.53
C ASP A 154 -6.93 -25.61 -4.49
N ARG A 155 -6.57 -26.08 -3.30
CA ARG A 155 -6.30 -27.49 -3.04
C ARG A 155 -7.57 -28.34 -2.98
N GLN A 156 -8.74 -27.74 -2.67
CA GLN A 156 -9.99 -28.51 -2.57
C GLN A 156 -10.41 -29.09 -3.92
N THR A 157 -10.10 -28.39 -5.00
CA THR A 157 -10.38 -28.86 -6.37
C THR A 157 -9.41 -29.97 -6.84
N VAL A 158 -8.27 -30.14 -6.17
CA VAL A 158 -7.21 -31.11 -6.56
C VAL A 158 -7.23 -32.40 -5.71
N GLU A 159 -7.79 -32.36 -4.50
CA GLU A 159 -7.99 -33.53 -3.60
C GLU A 159 -9.08 -34.49 -4.11
#